data_AF-A0A1F6DMT0-F1
#
_entry.id   AF-A0A1F6DMT0-F1
#
_cell.length_a   1.000
_cell.length_b   1.000
_cell.length_c   1.000
_cell.angle_alpha   90.00
_cell.angle_beta   90.00
_cell.angle_gamma   90.00
#
_symmetry.space_group_name_H-M   'P 1'
#
loop_
_entity.id
_entity.type
_entity.pdbx_description
1 polymer ?
#
loop_
_entity_poly.entity_id
_entity_poly.type
_entity_poly.pdbx_seq_one_letter_code
_entity_poly.pdbx_strand_id
1 'polypeptide(L)'
;MPGNQTNVEYWFRLIYEWFYGQNATLSFEGFKALMAHIWLWIIAIGYTLSIIGIFFIVYCTIRLFELRKREEEYYSTLIVLPDATSGTHPRWAHIESLLEGASESEWREAIIEADIMLDDTLARRGYVGDGVGEKLKAIESKDIGTLQDAWEAHKVRNQIAHEGSSFELTADFARRTVAHYEAVFRELKVI
;
A
#
# COMPACT_ATOMS: atom_id res chain seq x y z
N MET A 1 -46.37 -7.52 62.68
CA MET A 1 -46.07 -6.54 61.61
C MET A 1 -46.38 -7.20 60.26
N PRO A 2 -47.49 -6.89 59.59
CA PRO A 2 -47.70 -7.31 58.21
C PRO A 2 -47.06 -6.28 57.26
N GLY A 3 -46.36 -6.80 56.26
CA GLY A 3 -45.47 -6.04 55.38
C GLY A 3 -46.19 -5.05 54.47
N ASN A 4 -45.48 -3.95 54.21
CA ASN A 4 -45.80 -2.94 53.21
C ASN A 4 -45.81 -3.59 51.81
N GLN A 5 -46.95 -4.08 51.37
CA GLN A 5 -47.11 -4.55 49.99
C GLN A 5 -47.13 -3.33 49.09
N THR A 6 -46.15 -3.23 48.19
CA THR A 6 -46.05 -2.17 47.19
C THR A 6 -47.34 -2.13 46.39
N ASN A 7 -48.09 -1.03 46.50
CA ASN A 7 -49.34 -0.88 45.77
C ASN A 7 -49.02 -0.72 44.27
N VAL A 8 -49.07 -1.83 43.54
CA VAL A 8 -48.73 -1.90 42.12
C VAL A 8 -49.65 -0.99 41.28
N GLU A 9 -50.90 -0.82 41.73
CA GLU A 9 -51.89 0.02 41.08
C GLU A 9 -51.52 1.52 41.16
N TYR A 10 -50.89 1.94 42.27
CA TYR A 10 -50.34 3.29 42.42
C TYR A 10 -49.22 3.57 41.42
N TRP A 11 -48.29 2.62 41.25
CA TRP A 11 -47.20 2.76 40.28
C TRP A 11 -47.71 2.72 38.84
N PHE A 12 -48.70 1.88 38.55
CA PHE A 12 -49.32 1.84 37.22
C PHE A 12 -50.06 3.13 36.88
N ARG A 13 -50.79 3.72 37.85
CA ARG A 13 -51.39 5.05 37.68
C ARG A 13 -50.35 6.14 37.49
N LEU A 14 -49.25 6.11 38.24
CA LEU A 14 -48.18 7.10 38.11
C LEU A 14 -47.56 7.05 36.70
N ILE A 15 -47.30 5.85 36.17
CA ILE A 15 -46.79 5.66 34.81
C ILE A 15 -47.85 6.07 33.77
N TYR A 16 -49.13 5.71 33.99
CA TYR A 16 -50.22 6.06 33.09
C TYR A 16 -50.45 7.58 33.03
N GLU A 17 -50.44 8.29 34.15
CA GLU A 17 -50.54 9.74 34.21
C GLU A 17 -49.31 10.44 33.60
N TRP A 18 -48.14 9.81 33.64
CA TRP A 18 -46.95 10.35 32.98
C TRP A 18 -47.02 10.27 31.45
N PHE A 19 -47.61 9.21 30.90
CA PHE A 19 -47.78 9.03 29.46
C PHE A 19 -49.06 9.67 28.89
N TYR A 20 -50.16 9.68 29.66
CA TYR A 20 -51.51 10.03 29.20
C TYR A 20 -52.20 11.09 30.06
N GLY A 21 -51.62 11.50 31.18
CA GLY A 21 -52.18 12.56 32.04
C GLY A 21 -52.01 13.94 31.40
N GLN A 22 -52.95 14.83 31.72
CA GLN A 22 -53.05 16.21 31.20
C GLN A 22 -51.82 17.09 31.51
N ASN A 23 -50.84 16.57 32.26
CA ASN A 23 -49.60 17.23 32.68
C ASN A 23 -48.33 16.51 32.17
N ALA A 24 -48.39 15.75 31.08
CA ALA A 24 -47.19 15.34 30.35
C ALA A 24 -46.53 16.60 29.75
N THR A 25 -45.65 17.22 30.52
CA THR A 25 -45.01 18.52 30.22
C THR A 25 -44.09 18.49 29.01
N LEU A 26 -43.86 17.32 28.41
CA LEU A 26 -43.27 17.15 27.08
C LEU A 26 -44.21 16.31 26.22
N SER A 27 -44.97 16.99 25.36
CA SER A 27 -45.75 16.30 24.33
C SER A 27 -44.84 15.45 23.44
N PHE A 28 -45.32 14.31 22.96
CA PHE A 28 -44.58 13.45 22.03
C PHE A 28 -44.09 14.21 20.79
N GLU A 29 -44.87 15.19 20.33
CA GLU A 29 -44.48 16.11 19.27
C GLU A 29 -43.31 17.03 19.65
N GLY A 30 -43.25 17.51 20.90
CA GLY A 30 -42.11 18.27 21.42
C GLY A 30 -40.82 17.42 21.48
N PHE A 31 -40.93 16.15 21.88
CA PHE A 31 -39.80 15.23 21.88
C PHE A 31 -39.27 14.95 20.46
N LYS A 32 -40.17 14.68 19.49
CA LYS A 32 -39.78 14.53 18.08
C LYS A 32 -39.09 15.78 17.54
N ALA A 33 -39.61 16.96 17.85
CA ALA A 33 -39.01 18.22 17.42
C ALA A 33 -37.59 18.36 17.96
N LEU A 34 -37.36 18.11 19.26
CA LEU A 34 -36.03 18.15 19.87
C LEU A 34 -35.05 17.15 19.21
N MET A 35 -35.49 15.92 18.96
CA MET A 35 -34.68 14.91 18.26
C MET A 35 -34.32 15.35 16.84
N ALA A 36 -35.25 15.94 16.10
CA ALA A 36 -35.00 16.45 14.75
C ALA A 36 -33.95 17.59 14.75
N HIS A 37 -34.00 18.50 15.72
CA HIS A 37 -32.99 19.56 15.85
C HIS A 37 -31.60 18.98 16.15
N ILE A 38 -31.50 18.01 17.07
CA ILE A 38 -30.23 17.33 17.37
C ILE A 38 -29.69 16.62 16.13
N TRP A 39 -30.55 15.95 15.37
CA TRP A 39 -30.16 15.27 14.13
C TRP A 39 -29.59 16.23 13.09
N LEU A 40 -30.20 17.41 12.91
CA LEU A 40 -29.67 18.45 12.01
C LEU A 40 -28.28 18.93 12.42
N TRP A 41 -28.03 19.11 13.72
CA TRP A 41 -26.70 19.48 14.22
C TRP A 41 -25.66 18.40 13.98
N ILE A 42 -26.01 17.12 14.17
CA ILE A 42 -25.12 15.99 13.87
C ILE A 42 -24.72 16.01 12.39
N ILE A 43 -25.69 16.19 11.49
CA ILE A 43 -25.44 16.27 10.05
C ILE A 43 -24.54 17.48 9.71
N ALA A 44 -24.84 18.65 10.26
CA ALA A 44 -24.07 19.87 10.00
C ALA A 44 -22.61 19.74 10.46
N ILE A 45 -22.38 19.16 11.65
CA ILE A 45 -21.04 18.87 12.16
C ILE A 45 -20.34 17.84 11.26
N GLY A 46 -21.04 16.78 10.86
CA GLY A 46 -20.51 15.73 9.98
C GLY A 46 -20.02 16.27 8.64
N TYR A 47 -20.83 17.09 7.97
CA TYR A 47 -20.43 17.72 6.70
C TYR A 47 -19.27 18.69 6.87
N THR A 48 -19.26 19.47 7.96
CA THR A 48 -18.15 20.38 8.26
C THR A 48 -16.85 19.61 8.44
N LEU A 49 -16.88 18.51 9.20
CA LEU A 49 -15.72 17.67 9.47
C LEU A 49 -15.24 16.95 8.19
N SER A 50 -16.16 16.55 7.32
CA SER A 50 -15.86 15.99 6.00
C SER A 50 -15.12 16.99 5.09
N ILE A 51 -15.57 18.25 5.04
CA ILE A 51 -14.90 19.31 4.25
C ILE A 51 -13.48 19.55 4.76
N ILE A 52 -13.28 19.62 6.09
CA ILE A 52 -11.96 19.76 6.70
C ILE A 52 -11.07 18.56 6.36
N GLY A 53 -11.60 17.34 6.42
CA GLY A 53 -10.90 16.12 6.06
C GLY A 53 -10.44 16.11 4.60
N ILE A 54 -11.30 16.53 3.67
CA ILE A 54 -10.96 16.63 2.24
C ILE A 54 -9.83 17.65 2.06
N PHE A 55 -9.93 18.83 2.68
CA PHE A 55 -8.87 19.84 2.59
C PHE A 55 -7.52 19.32 3.11
N PHE A 56 -7.54 18.60 4.24
CA PHE A 56 -6.35 17.98 4.80
C PHE A 56 -5.75 16.91 3.88
N ILE A 57 -6.58 16.04 3.29
CA ILE A 57 -6.13 15.02 2.33
C ILE A 57 -5.45 15.69 1.13
N VAL A 58 -6.09 16.71 0.54
CA VAL A 58 -5.53 17.45 -0.61
C VAL A 58 -4.19 18.08 -0.26
N TYR A 59 -4.09 18.73 0.91
CA TYR A 59 -2.84 19.31 1.40
C TYR A 59 -1.75 18.24 1.57
N CYS A 60 -2.07 17.12 2.23
CA CYS A 60 -1.13 16.01 2.42
C CYS A 60 -0.67 15.43 1.08
N THR A 61 -1.57 15.25 0.12
CA THR A 61 -1.22 14.76 -1.22
C THR A 61 -0.27 15.72 -1.93
N ILE A 62 -0.58 17.02 -1.99
CA ILE A 62 0.31 18.02 -2.61
C ILE A 62 1.68 18.02 -1.93
N ARG A 63 1.70 18.00 -0.59
CA ARG A 63 2.94 18.00 0.19
C ARG A 63 3.79 16.75 -0.06
N LEU A 64 3.17 15.59 -0.19
CA LEU A 64 3.84 14.33 -0.54
C LEU A 64 4.44 14.37 -1.94
N PHE A 65 3.71 14.91 -2.91
CA PHE A 65 4.24 15.09 -4.28
C PHE A 65 5.42 16.06 -4.31
N GLU A 66 5.35 17.17 -3.59
CA GLU A 66 6.48 18.10 -3.47
C GLU A 66 7.70 17.44 -2.82
N LEU A 67 7.48 16.64 -1.78
CA LEU A 67 8.57 15.94 -1.09
C LEU A 67 9.24 14.94 -2.03
N ARG A 68 8.46 14.16 -2.77
CA ARG A 68 8.96 13.20 -3.76
C ARG A 68 9.77 13.89 -4.86
N LYS A 69 9.35 15.08 -5.32
CA LYS A 69 10.11 15.85 -6.31
C LYS A 69 11.46 16.34 -5.74
N ARG A 70 11.48 16.78 -4.48
CA ARG A 70 12.74 17.17 -3.80
C ARG A 70 13.66 15.97 -3.58
N GLU A 71 13.09 14.81 -3.25
CA GLU A 71 13.85 13.56 -3.14
C GLU A 71 14.47 13.18 -4.48
N GLU A 72 13.72 13.25 -5.58
CA GLU A 72 14.26 12.99 -6.93
C GLU A 72 15.43 13.93 -7.27
N GLU A 73 15.29 15.23 -6.99
CA GLU A 73 16.37 16.21 -7.16
C GLU A 73 17.58 15.93 -6.23
N TYR A 74 17.34 15.54 -4.98
CA TYR A 74 18.41 15.26 -4.00
C TYR A 74 19.15 13.96 -4.31
N TYR A 75 18.43 12.86 -4.54
CA TYR A 75 19.02 11.56 -4.86
C TYR A 75 19.64 11.51 -6.25
N SER A 76 19.12 12.26 -7.23
CA SER A 76 19.78 12.37 -8.55
C SER A 76 21.12 13.10 -8.49
N THR A 77 21.33 13.99 -7.51
CA THR A 77 22.64 14.64 -7.31
C THR A 77 23.63 13.81 -6.50
N LEU A 78 23.15 12.94 -5.61
CA LEU A 78 24.00 12.01 -4.86
C LEU A 78 24.48 10.83 -5.72
N ILE A 79 23.72 10.47 -6.75
CA ILE A 79 24.16 9.56 -7.81
C ILE A 79 24.90 10.39 -8.87
N VAL A 80 26.10 10.86 -8.54
CA VAL A 80 27.05 11.29 -9.58
C VAL A 80 27.43 10.03 -10.35
N LEU A 81 26.76 9.81 -11.49
CA LEU A 81 27.14 8.77 -12.43
C LEU A 81 28.63 8.95 -12.80
N PRO A 82 29.47 7.92 -12.69
CA PRO A 82 30.71 7.89 -13.45
C PRO A 82 30.36 8.02 -14.93
N ASP A 83 31.14 8.85 -15.64
CA ASP A 83 30.99 9.25 -17.03
C ASP A 83 30.28 8.25 -17.95
N ALA A 84 29.28 8.76 -18.68
CA ALA A 84 28.61 8.14 -19.81
C ALA A 84 29.57 7.90 -20.99
N THR A 85 30.50 6.96 -20.82
CA THR A 85 31.42 6.50 -21.87
C THR A 85 31.29 5.01 -22.20
N SER A 86 30.40 4.28 -21.53
CA SER A 86 29.94 2.95 -21.97
C SER A 86 28.42 2.92 -22.02
N GLY A 87 27.84 2.35 -23.08
CA GLY A 87 26.40 2.23 -23.30
C GLY A 87 25.69 1.27 -22.34
N THR A 88 25.94 1.39 -21.04
CA THR A 88 25.38 0.56 -19.98
C THR A 88 24.13 1.25 -19.41
N HIS A 89 23.01 0.53 -19.32
CA HIS A 89 21.76 1.05 -18.77
C HIS A 89 21.98 1.55 -17.32
N PRO A 90 21.67 2.82 -16.96
CA PRO A 90 22.02 3.40 -15.67
C PRO A 90 21.53 2.58 -14.46
N ARG A 91 20.31 2.03 -14.56
CA ARG A 91 19.73 1.16 -13.53
C ARG A 91 20.46 -0.18 -13.38
N TRP A 92 21.00 -0.71 -14.47
CA TRP A 92 21.76 -1.95 -14.46
C TRP A 92 23.13 -1.74 -13.80
N ALA A 93 23.81 -0.64 -14.14
CA ALA A 93 25.07 -0.28 -13.48
C ALA A 93 24.90 -0.12 -11.95
N HIS A 94 23.75 0.38 -11.50
CA HIS A 94 23.44 0.43 -10.07
C HIS A 94 23.27 -0.97 -9.46
N ILE A 95 22.55 -1.88 -10.11
CA ILE A 95 22.42 -3.28 -9.68
C ILE A 95 23.80 -3.96 -9.59
N GLU A 96 24.67 -3.73 -10.56
CA GLU A 96 26.05 -4.23 -10.54
C GLU A 96 26.84 -3.65 -9.35
N SER A 97 26.70 -2.36 -9.06
CA SER A 97 27.36 -1.74 -7.89
C SER A 97 26.91 -2.33 -6.55
N LEU A 98 25.61 -2.69 -6.42
CA LEU A 98 25.08 -3.34 -5.23
C LEU A 98 25.60 -4.77 -5.06
N LEU A 99 25.81 -5.49 -6.17
CA LEU A 99 26.41 -6.83 -6.15
C LEU A 99 27.89 -6.84 -5.75
N GLU A 100 28.61 -5.77 -6.08
CA GLU A 100 30.00 -5.57 -5.65
C GLU A 100 30.12 -5.22 -4.16
N GLY A 101 29.00 -4.85 -3.53
CA GLY A 101 28.89 -4.61 -2.10
C GLY A 101 29.33 -5.79 -1.22
N ALA A 102 29.58 -5.50 0.05
CA ALA A 102 30.11 -6.46 1.02
C ALA A 102 29.04 -7.00 1.99
N SER A 103 27.78 -6.56 1.87
CA SER A 103 26.71 -6.91 2.79
C SER A 103 25.56 -7.68 2.13
N GLU A 104 24.92 -8.53 2.94
CA GLU A 104 23.73 -9.25 2.53
C GLU A 104 22.54 -8.34 2.19
N SER A 105 22.51 -7.14 2.78
CA SER A 105 21.49 -6.12 2.50
C SER A 105 21.62 -5.60 1.07
N GLU A 106 22.84 -5.26 0.64
CA GLU A 106 23.11 -4.76 -0.72
C GLU A 106 22.81 -5.83 -1.76
N TRP A 107 23.19 -7.09 -1.52
CA TRP A 107 22.88 -8.20 -2.43
C TRP A 107 21.38 -8.46 -2.54
N ARG A 108 20.65 -8.34 -1.43
CA ARG A 108 19.18 -8.46 -1.41
C ARG A 108 18.53 -7.32 -2.19
N GLU A 109 19.03 -6.10 -1.99
CA GLU A 109 18.60 -4.92 -2.74
C GLU A 109 18.83 -5.09 -4.24
N ALA A 110 19.99 -5.61 -4.66
CA ALA A 110 20.29 -5.89 -6.06
C ALA A 110 19.26 -6.84 -6.71
N ILE A 111 18.88 -7.92 -6.02
CA ILE A 111 17.89 -8.89 -6.52
C ILE A 111 16.49 -8.27 -6.61
N ILE A 112 16.10 -7.47 -5.62
CA ILE A 112 14.81 -6.77 -5.61
C ILE A 112 14.75 -5.76 -6.75
N GLU A 113 15.79 -4.95 -6.91
CA GLU A 113 15.85 -3.90 -7.94
C GLU A 113 15.86 -4.50 -9.36
N ALA A 114 16.55 -5.63 -9.54
CA ALA A 114 16.53 -6.38 -10.80
C ALA A 114 15.13 -6.94 -11.14
N ASP A 115 14.37 -7.44 -10.15
CA ASP A 115 13.00 -7.93 -10.38
C ASP A 115 12.03 -6.79 -10.74
N ILE A 116 12.17 -5.62 -10.10
CA ILE A 116 11.38 -4.43 -10.46
C ILE A 116 11.71 -4.00 -11.90
N MET A 117 12.99 -4.00 -12.28
CA MET A 117 13.41 -3.71 -13.65
C MET A 117 12.85 -4.72 -14.66
N LEU A 118 12.72 -6.00 -14.28
CA LEU A 118 12.04 -7.01 -15.08
C LEU A 118 10.55 -6.71 -15.23
N ASP A 119 9.88 -6.37 -14.14
CA ASP A 119 8.45 -6.05 -14.15
C ASP A 119 8.09 -4.89 -15.09
N ASP A 120 8.91 -3.83 -15.04
CA ASP A 120 8.81 -2.66 -15.90
C ASP A 120 9.07 -3.01 -17.37
N THR A 121 10.09 -3.85 -17.62
CA THR A 121 10.45 -4.31 -18.97
C THR A 121 9.31 -5.11 -19.58
N LEU A 122 8.72 -6.04 -18.82
CA LEU A 122 7.60 -6.85 -19.28
C LEU A 122 6.34 -6.00 -19.51
N ALA A 123 6.07 -5.04 -18.64
CA ALA A 123 4.94 -4.10 -18.81
C ALA A 123 5.08 -3.26 -20.08
N ARG A 124 6.28 -2.73 -20.36
CA ARG A 124 6.56 -1.95 -21.59
C ARG A 124 6.40 -2.78 -22.87
N ARG A 125 6.55 -4.10 -22.79
CA ARG A 125 6.30 -5.03 -23.90
C ARG A 125 4.83 -5.41 -24.07
N GLY A 126 3.96 -4.97 -23.18
CA GLY A 126 2.52 -5.22 -23.25
C GLY A 126 2.07 -6.49 -22.52
N TYR A 127 2.93 -7.12 -21.70
CA TYR A 127 2.50 -8.22 -20.85
C TYR A 127 1.68 -7.70 -19.67
N VAL A 128 0.49 -8.28 -19.49
CA VAL A 128 -0.49 -7.87 -18.47
C VAL A 128 -0.46 -8.86 -17.30
N GLY A 129 -0.49 -8.32 -16.08
CA GLY A 129 -0.54 -9.08 -14.82
C GLY A 129 -0.21 -8.18 -13.65
N ASP A 130 -0.67 -8.54 -12.46
CA ASP A 130 -0.50 -7.76 -11.22
C ASP A 130 0.96 -7.80 -10.70
N GLY A 131 1.78 -8.70 -11.23
CA GLY A 131 3.22 -8.70 -11.01
C GLY A 131 3.98 -9.63 -11.95
N VAL A 132 5.31 -9.70 -11.79
CA VAL A 132 6.22 -10.48 -12.63
C VAL A 132 5.73 -11.91 -12.84
N GLY A 133 5.37 -12.63 -11.77
CA GLY A 133 4.91 -14.02 -11.88
C GLY A 133 3.64 -14.21 -12.72
N GLU A 134 2.73 -13.23 -12.76
CA GLU A 134 1.56 -13.29 -13.65
C GLU A 134 1.93 -12.95 -15.09
N LYS A 135 2.75 -11.91 -15.28
CA LYS A 135 3.25 -11.53 -16.60
C LYS A 135 4.04 -12.67 -17.25
N LEU A 136 4.90 -13.36 -16.49
CA LEU A 136 5.67 -14.52 -16.98
C LEU A 136 4.80 -15.70 -17.39
N LYS A 137 3.63 -15.92 -16.76
CA LYS A 137 2.68 -16.98 -17.17
C LYS A 137 2.05 -16.72 -18.53
N ALA A 138 1.93 -15.45 -18.92
CA ALA A 138 1.35 -15.05 -20.19
C ALA A 138 2.34 -15.17 -21.36
N ILE A 139 3.64 -15.40 -21.09
CA ILE A 139 4.68 -15.52 -22.11
C ILE A 139 4.76 -16.96 -22.60
N GLU A 140 4.68 -17.17 -23.91
CA GLU A 140 4.95 -18.47 -24.49
C GLU A 140 6.46 -18.72 -24.53
N SER A 141 6.91 -19.94 -24.22
CA SER A 141 8.35 -20.29 -24.20
C SER A 141 9.06 -20.13 -25.55
N LYS A 142 8.32 -19.89 -26.64
CA LYS A 142 8.87 -19.62 -27.98
C LYS A 142 9.23 -18.14 -28.19
N ASP A 143 8.68 -17.24 -27.37
CA ASP A 143 8.85 -15.80 -27.54
C ASP A 143 10.10 -15.26 -26.84
N ILE A 144 10.53 -15.93 -25.75
CA ILE A 144 11.70 -15.56 -24.94
C ILE A 144 12.47 -16.84 -24.58
N GLY A 145 13.70 -16.98 -25.08
CA GLY A 145 14.57 -18.12 -24.82
C GLY A 145 15.03 -18.22 -23.37
N THR A 146 15.16 -17.09 -22.68
CA THR A 146 15.55 -16.98 -21.26
C THR A 146 14.33 -16.94 -20.32
N LEU A 147 13.15 -17.42 -20.74
CA LEU A 147 11.96 -17.43 -19.89
C LEU A 147 12.20 -18.21 -18.58
N GLN A 148 12.97 -19.31 -18.65
CA GLN A 148 13.31 -20.07 -17.45
C GLN A 148 14.22 -19.28 -16.50
N ASP A 149 15.18 -18.53 -17.02
CA ASP A 149 16.05 -17.66 -16.22
C ASP A 149 15.23 -16.61 -15.45
N ALA A 150 14.24 -16.00 -16.12
CA ALA A 150 13.33 -15.06 -15.48
C ALA A 150 12.55 -15.71 -14.32
N TRP A 151 12.08 -16.96 -14.51
CA TRP A 151 11.39 -17.71 -13.45
C TRP A 151 12.31 -18.08 -12.29
N GLU A 152 13.53 -18.55 -12.56
CA GLU A 152 14.51 -18.89 -11.53
C GLU A 152 14.85 -17.67 -10.67
N ALA A 153 15.12 -16.53 -11.31
CA ALA A 153 15.45 -15.30 -10.62
C ALA A 153 14.27 -14.76 -9.78
N HIS A 154 13.06 -14.75 -10.37
CA HIS A 154 11.85 -14.29 -9.69
C HIS A 154 11.50 -15.15 -8.47
N LYS A 155 11.74 -16.47 -8.52
CA LYS A 155 11.55 -17.35 -7.35
C LYS A 155 12.43 -16.95 -6.17
N VAL A 156 13.70 -16.61 -6.42
CA VAL A 156 14.62 -16.15 -5.36
C VAL A 156 14.12 -14.84 -4.77
N ARG A 157 13.67 -13.88 -5.60
CA ARG A 157 13.04 -12.65 -5.11
C ARG A 157 11.81 -12.93 -4.25
N ASN A 158 10.93 -13.84 -4.67
CA ASN A 158 9.75 -14.21 -3.89
C ASN A 158 10.11 -14.87 -2.56
N GLN A 159 11.17 -15.66 -2.52
CA GLN A 159 11.67 -16.26 -1.29
C GLN A 159 12.19 -15.18 -0.33
N ILE A 160 12.99 -14.23 -0.82
CA ILE A 160 13.41 -13.04 -0.07
C ILE A 160 12.21 -12.30 0.51
N ALA A 161 11.13 -12.12 -0.25
CA ALA A 161 9.93 -11.42 0.22
C ALA A 161 9.17 -12.19 1.31
N HIS A 162 9.12 -13.52 1.25
CA HIS A 162 8.42 -14.36 2.23
C HIS A 162 9.23 -14.59 3.51
N GLU A 163 10.53 -14.81 3.38
CA GLU A 163 11.43 -15.16 4.49
C GLU A 163 12.13 -13.92 5.08
N GLY A 164 12.23 -12.83 4.32
CA GLY A 164 12.83 -11.58 4.77
C GLY A 164 14.29 -11.75 5.19
N SER A 165 14.58 -11.42 6.46
CA SER A 165 15.92 -11.50 7.04
C SER A 165 16.36 -12.92 7.41
N SER A 166 15.46 -13.92 7.39
CA SER A 166 15.85 -15.31 7.66
C SER A 166 16.42 -16.02 6.42
N PHE A 167 16.25 -15.44 5.24
CA PHE A 167 16.81 -15.98 4.01
C PHE A 167 18.29 -15.68 3.93
N GLU A 168 19.13 -16.70 4.11
CA GLU A 168 20.59 -16.57 4.02
C GLU A 168 21.03 -16.40 2.58
N LEU A 169 21.46 -15.18 2.24
CA LEU A 169 21.95 -14.85 0.90
C LEU A 169 23.48 -14.76 0.89
N THR A 170 24.14 -15.65 0.14
CA THR A 170 25.59 -15.56 -0.07
C THR A 170 25.92 -14.73 -1.30
N ALA A 171 27.09 -14.11 -1.33
CA ALA A 171 27.55 -13.31 -2.47
C ALA A 171 27.53 -14.10 -3.80
N ASP A 172 27.95 -15.38 -3.76
CA ASP A 172 27.94 -16.25 -4.95
C ASP A 172 26.51 -16.54 -5.43
N PHE A 173 25.63 -16.85 -4.49
CA PHE A 173 24.24 -17.12 -4.80
C PHE A 173 23.54 -15.88 -5.36
N ALA A 174 23.77 -14.70 -4.79
CA ALA A 174 23.25 -13.43 -5.31
C ALA A 174 23.74 -13.13 -6.72
N ARG A 175 25.04 -13.29 -6.99
CA ARG A 175 25.61 -13.11 -8.34
C ARG A 175 24.99 -14.06 -9.36
N ARG A 176 24.79 -15.34 -8.99
CA ARG A 176 24.13 -16.31 -9.86
C ARG A 176 22.67 -15.94 -10.12
N THR A 177 21.94 -15.49 -9.11
CA THR A 177 20.56 -15.00 -9.28
C THR A 177 20.52 -13.81 -10.23
N VAL A 178 21.41 -12.84 -10.09
CA VAL A 178 21.43 -11.66 -10.98
C VAL A 178 21.91 -12.01 -12.38
N ALA A 179 22.79 -12.99 -12.56
CA ALA A 179 23.17 -13.48 -13.89
C ALA A 179 21.96 -14.01 -14.70
N HIS A 180 20.95 -14.59 -14.02
CA HIS A 180 19.70 -14.95 -14.68
C HIS A 180 18.93 -13.72 -15.16
N TYR A 181 18.84 -12.65 -14.36
CA TYR A 181 18.26 -11.38 -14.81
C TYR A 181 19.06 -10.77 -15.98
N GLU A 182 20.39 -10.81 -15.92
CA GLU A 182 21.27 -10.30 -16.97
C GLU A 182 20.99 -10.99 -18.31
N ALA A 183 20.90 -12.33 -18.32
CA ALA A 183 20.60 -13.10 -19.52
C ALA A 183 19.28 -12.65 -20.16
N VAL A 184 18.25 -12.45 -19.33
CA VAL A 184 16.95 -11.94 -19.76
C VAL A 184 17.07 -10.53 -20.33
N PHE A 185 17.71 -9.60 -19.63
CA PHE A 185 17.85 -8.23 -20.11
C PHE A 185 18.65 -8.12 -21.41
N ARG A 186 19.67 -8.96 -21.60
CA ARG A 186 20.45 -9.03 -22.84
C ARG A 186 19.65 -9.58 -24.01
N GLU A 187 18.89 -10.66 -23.82
CA GLU A 187 17.99 -11.18 -24.86
C GLU A 187 16.96 -10.11 -25.25
N LEU A 188 16.44 -9.42 -24.25
CA LEU A 188 15.47 -8.35 -24.40
C LEU A 188 16.11 -7.01 -24.83
N LYS A 189 17.42 -6.93 -25.08
CA LYS A 189 18.13 -5.71 -25.51
C LYS A 189 17.82 -4.47 -24.65
N VAL A 190 17.64 -4.68 -23.36
CA VAL A 190 17.48 -3.62 -22.36
C VAL A 190 18.85 -3.10 -21.91
N ILE A 191 19.83 -4.00 -21.90
CA ILE A 191 21.24 -3.78 -21.59
C ILE A 191 22.14 -4.38 -22.68
#